data_AF-A0AB39K4C3-F1
#
_entry.id   AF-A0AB39K4C3-F1
#
_cell.length_a   1.000
_cell.length_b   1.000
_cell.length_c   1.000
_cell.angle_alpha   90.00
_cell.angle_beta   90.00
_cell.angle_gamma   90.00
#
_symmetry.space_group_name_H-M   'P 1'
#
loop_
_entity.id
_entity.type
_entity.pdbx_description
1 polymer ?
#
loop_
_entity_poly.entity_id
_entity_poly.type
_entity_poly.pdbx_seq_one_letter_code
_entity_poly.pdbx_strand_id
1 'polypeptide(L)'
;MDNYKIKVKDEAESKEAQELFFELGYSWQGCGKYYNRIGNYAFITAYPDEMLLRMGWGGDTDKELTLPQLRDLVVLKRNDVKDATHRDKQQNSIYLTSDKVIYYWQGEWCKSAINKSNDYENYIANSLTPIAKPQAPALISGADALRALIDGHEVQGRLENQVQWTDINPKSDDTLVKSFLTEKNRIGIRCYFRFKPQTIKVELELPKPFEPKVGDIYWFLSPFYSTGYDHCTFANDSSDKLHVQYGAYRSEDDVKKAVEQLRKMRGTNS
;
A
#
# COMPACT_ATOMS: atom_id res chain seq x y z
N MET A 1 29.34 7.90 2.34
CA MET A 1 28.05 7.20 2.13
C MET A 1 28.41 5.81 1.64
N ASP A 2 27.62 4.79 1.99
CA ASP A 2 27.87 3.45 1.47
C ASP A 2 27.48 3.39 -0.02
N ASN A 3 28.18 2.57 -0.80
CA ASN A 3 27.66 2.14 -2.10
C ASN A 3 26.42 1.28 -1.87
N TYR A 4 25.37 1.49 -2.65
CA TYR A 4 24.14 0.72 -2.52
C TYR A 4 23.93 -0.21 -3.69
N LYS A 5 23.33 -1.37 -3.43
CA LYS A 5 22.75 -2.23 -4.46
C LYS A 5 21.30 -2.56 -4.11
N ILE A 6 20.42 -2.63 -5.09
CA ILE A 6 19.04 -3.10 -4.91
C ILE A 6 18.74 -4.17 -5.95
N LYS A 7 18.25 -5.31 -5.47
CA LYS A 7 17.72 -6.36 -6.33
C LYS A 7 16.31 -6.00 -6.72
N VAL A 8 16.01 -6.01 -8.01
CA VAL A 8 14.65 -5.77 -8.52
C VAL A 8 14.18 -7.00 -9.28
N LYS A 9 12.92 -7.38 -9.11
CA LYS A 9 12.38 -8.65 -9.61
C LYS A 9 11.64 -8.50 -10.93
N ASP A 10 11.14 -7.29 -11.20
CA ASP A 10 10.40 -6.96 -12.41
C ASP A 10 10.68 -5.52 -12.86
N GLU A 11 10.16 -5.18 -14.03
CA GLU A 11 10.34 -3.84 -14.62
C GLU A 11 9.63 -2.74 -13.82
N ALA A 12 8.59 -3.06 -13.04
CA ALA A 12 7.88 -2.07 -12.22
C ALA A 12 8.73 -1.69 -10.99
N GLU A 13 9.26 -2.67 -10.26
CA GLU A 13 10.22 -2.45 -9.17
C GLU A 13 11.48 -1.73 -9.67
N SER A 14 11.96 -2.10 -10.87
CA SER A 14 13.11 -1.42 -11.50
C SER A 14 12.83 0.04 -11.79
N LYS A 15 11.66 0.36 -12.38
CA LYS A 15 11.27 1.73 -12.68
C LYS A 15 11.17 2.56 -11.40
N GLU A 16 10.51 2.03 -10.38
CA GLU A 16 10.37 2.72 -9.10
C GLU A 16 11.74 2.96 -8.44
N ALA A 17 12.60 1.94 -8.38
CA ALA A 17 13.93 2.09 -7.79
C ALA A 17 14.76 3.19 -8.48
N GLN A 18 14.71 3.26 -9.82
CA GLN A 18 15.39 4.30 -10.58
C GLN A 18 14.84 5.69 -10.28
N GLU A 19 13.51 5.86 -10.24
CA GLU A 19 12.87 7.14 -9.90
C GLU A 19 13.27 7.61 -8.50
N LEU A 20 13.27 6.71 -7.51
CA LEU A 20 13.72 7.01 -6.15
C LEU A 20 15.20 7.42 -6.11
N PHE A 21 16.08 6.74 -6.87
CA PHE A 21 17.47 7.16 -6.98
C PHE A 21 17.64 8.53 -7.65
N PHE A 22 16.80 8.86 -8.64
CA PHE A 22 16.82 10.19 -9.26
C PHE A 22 16.38 11.30 -8.30
N GLU A 23 15.43 11.02 -7.40
CA GLU A 23 15.06 11.90 -6.29
C GLU A 23 16.22 12.06 -5.29
N LEU A 24 16.96 10.97 -5.06
CA LEU A 24 18.23 11.01 -4.32
C LEU A 24 19.36 11.74 -5.07
N GLY A 25 19.13 12.24 -6.28
CA GLY A 25 20.10 13.02 -7.05
C GLY A 25 21.06 12.19 -7.89
N TYR A 26 20.91 10.86 -7.91
CA TYR A 26 21.70 10.01 -8.80
C TYR A 26 21.24 10.18 -10.25
N SER A 27 22.10 9.73 -11.18
CA SER A 27 21.77 9.67 -12.60
C SER A 27 22.56 8.56 -13.30
N TRP A 28 22.15 8.19 -14.51
CA TRP A 28 22.92 7.26 -15.33
C TRP A 28 24.12 7.94 -15.97
N GLN A 29 25.25 7.24 -15.99
CA GLN A 29 26.45 7.71 -16.68
C GLN A 29 26.14 7.93 -18.17
N GLY A 30 26.25 9.17 -18.64
CA GLY A 30 26.02 9.55 -20.04
C GLY A 30 24.55 9.67 -20.47
N CYS A 31 23.58 9.22 -19.66
CA CYS A 31 22.15 9.23 -20.02
C CYS A 31 21.27 10.06 -19.07
N GLY A 32 21.81 10.54 -17.94
CA GLY A 32 21.07 11.41 -17.02
C GLY A 32 19.92 10.68 -16.30
N LYS A 33 18.82 11.38 -16.05
CA LYS A 33 17.63 10.86 -15.33
C LYS A 33 16.61 10.19 -16.27
N TYR A 34 17.10 9.32 -17.15
CA TYR A 34 16.26 8.56 -18.08
C TYR A 34 15.98 7.16 -17.55
N TYR A 35 14.77 6.64 -17.78
CA TYR A 35 14.44 5.26 -17.42
C TYR A 35 15.20 4.27 -18.31
N ASN A 36 15.99 3.39 -17.71
CA ASN A 36 16.67 2.32 -18.42
C ASN A 36 16.03 0.98 -18.08
N ARG A 37 15.68 0.19 -19.10
CA ARG A 37 15.20 -1.19 -18.88
C ARG A 37 16.30 -2.04 -18.27
N ILE A 38 15.94 -2.91 -17.33
CA ILE A 38 16.94 -3.69 -16.61
C ILE A 38 17.44 -4.90 -17.42
N GLY A 39 16.65 -5.38 -18.37
CA GLY A 39 17.06 -6.49 -19.25
C GLY A 39 17.44 -7.74 -18.46
N ASN A 40 18.67 -8.22 -18.63
CA ASN A 40 19.19 -9.42 -17.94
C ASN A 40 19.94 -9.11 -16.64
N TYR A 41 19.96 -7.85 -16.19
CA TYR A 41 20.64 -7.48 -14.94
C TYR A 41 19.74 -7.74 -13.73
N ALA A 42 20.34 -8.16 -12.62
CA ALA A 42 19.61 -8.45 -11.39
C ALA A 42 19.60 -7.27 -10.40
N PHE A 43 20.58 -6.36 -10.50
CA PHE A 43 20.77 -5.26 -9.56
C PHE A 43 20.94 -3.91 -10.24
N ILE A 44 20.41 -2.88 -9.56
CA ILE A 44 20.79 -1.49 -9.75
C ILE A 44 21.76 -1.12 -8.62
N THR A 45 22.91 -0.58 -8.98
CA THR A 45 23.93 -0.10 -8.03
C THR A 45 24.03 1.41 -8.07
N ALA A 46 24.22 2.04 -6.92
CA ALA A 46 24.34 3.49 -6.77
C ALA A 46 25.64 3.83 -6.03
N TYR A 47 26.48 4.64 -6.69
CA TYR A 47 27.80 5.05 -6.20
C TYR A 47 27.73 6.52 -5.75
N PRO A 48 27.69 6.80 -4.45
CA PRO A 48 27.47 8.14 -3.91
C PRO A 48 28.60 9.12 -4.26
N ASP A 49 29.84 8.65 -4.40
CA ASP A 49 30.99 9.51 -4.71
C ASP A 49 30.87 10.14 -6.11
N GLU A 50 30.26 9.40 -7.05
CA GLU A 50 30.02 9.86 -8.42
C GLU A 50 28.59 10.38 -8.62
N MET A 51 27.68 10.10 -7.68
CA MET A 51 26.22 10.25 -7.85
C MET A 51 25.71 9.54 -9.11
N LEU A 52 26.29 8.36 -9.42
CA LEU A 52 25.97 7.60 -10.63
C LEU A 52 25.33 6.24 -10.33
N LEU A 53 24.41 5.87 -11.22
CA LEU A 53 23.82 4.53 -11.29
C LEU A 53 24.58 3.66 -12.28
N ARG A 54 24.69 2.38 -11.96
CA ARG A 54 25.15 1.31 -12.85
C ARG A 54 24.23 0.09 -12.74
N MET A 55 24.15 -0.71 -13.80
CA MET A 55 23.44 -1.99 -13.81
C MET A 55 24.47 -3.12 -13.84
N GLY A 56 24.21 -4.18 -13.09
CA GLY A 56 25.15 -5.29 -13.01
C GLY A 56 24.79 -6.29 -11.93
N TRP A 57 25.81 -7.01 -11.46
CA TRP A 57 25.70 -8.04 -10.43
C TRP A 57 25.81 -7.48 -9.01
N GLY A 58 26.24 -6.22 -8.86
CA GLY A 58 26.57 -5.62 -7.56
C GLY A 58 27.91 -6.11 -7.02
N GLY A 59 28.64 -5.24 -6.32
CA GLY A 59 29.82 -5.64 -5.56
C GLY A 59 29.42 -6.38 -4.28
N ASP A 60 30.26 -7.30 -3.82
CA ASP A 60 30.06 -7.98 -2.52
C ASP A 60 30.14 -7.01 -1.33
N THR A 61 30.81 -5.88 -1.50
CA THR A 61 30.95 -4.82 -0.50
C THR A 61 29.82 -3.79 -0.55
N ASP A 62 28.96 -3.81 -1.56
CA ASP A 62 27.86 -2.85 -1.69
C ASP A 62 26.74 -3.20 -0.72
N LYS A 63 26.22 -2.20 -0.02
CA LYS A 63 25.12 -2.35 0.92
C LYS A 63 23.83 -2.65 0.17
N GLU A 64 23.29 -3.84 0.40
CA GLU A 64 22.01 -4.23 -0.20
C GLU A 64 20.85 -3.49 0.48
N LEU A 65 20.03 -2.82 -0.32
CA LEU A 65 18.82 -2.14 0.10
C LEU A 65 17.60 -2.91 -0.41
N THR A 66 16.56 -2.93 0.41
CA THR A 66 15.20 -3.23 -0.03
C THR A 66 14.55 -1.96 -0.60
N LEU A 67 13.51 -2.12 -1.40
CA LEU A 67 12.76 -0.99 -1.96
C LEU A 67 12.14 -0.08 -0.87
N PRO A 68 11.56 -0.61 0.24
CA PRO A 68 11.14 0.23 1.36
C PRO A 68 12.26 1.06 1.98
N GLN A 69 13.46 0.48 2.18
CA GLN A 69 14.60 1.23 2.71
C GLN A 69 15.07 2.34 1.76
N LEU A 70 15.00 2.11 0.44
CA LEU A 70 15.29 3.16 -0.54
C LEU A 70 14.27 4.32 -0.46
N ARG A 71 12.98 4.02 -0.27
CA ARG A 71 11.94 5.04 -0.03
C ARG A 71 12.21 5.83 1.24
N ASP A 72 12.65 5.17 2.32
CA ASP A 72 13.04 5.85 3.56
C ASP A 72 14.19 6.84 3.34
N LEU A 73 15.21 6.46 2.57
CA LEU A 73 16.31 7.35 2.23
C LEU A 73 15.82 8.60 1.48
N VAL A 74 14.89 8.43 0.53
CA VAL A 74 14.27 9.55 -0.20
C VAL A 74 13.53 10.48 0.75
N VAL A 75 12.71 9.95 1.66
CA VAL A 75 11.97 10.75 2.64
C VAL A 75 12.93 11.53 3.54
N LEU A 76 13.94 10.87 4.09
CA LEU A 76 14.91 11.50 4.97
C LEU A 76 15.72 12.58 4.24
N LYS A 77 16.04 12.39 2.96
CA LYS A 77 16.69 13.41 2.14
C LYS A 77 15.77 14.58 1.80
N ARG A 78 14.52 14.31 1.44
CA ARG A 78 13.51 15.33 1.13
C ARG A 78 13.27 16.24 2.33
N ASN A 79 13.36 15.67 3.53
CA ASN A 79 13.33 16.40 4.79
C ASN A 79 12.10 17.31 4.89
N ASP A 80 10.91 16.74 4.63
CA ASP A 80 9.62 17.44 4.72
C ASP A 80 8.77 16.81 5.84
N VAL A 81 8.25 17.64 6.74
CA VAL A 81 7.34 17.22 7.83
C VAL A 81 6.10 16.51 7.32
N LYS A 82 5.66 16.79 6.09
CA LYS A 82 4.51 16.11 5.45
C LYS A 82 4.74 14.62 5.24
N ASP A 83 6.00 14.17 5.32
CA ASP A 83 6.33 12.76 5.26
C ASP A 83 6.09 12.00 6.57
N ALA A 84 5.74 12.68 7.66
CA ALA A 84 5.39 12.05 8.93
C ALA A 84 4.42 10.88 8.74
N THR A 85 4.75 9.73 9.33
CA THR A 85 3.92 8.52 9.30
C THR A 85 3.12 8.35 10.58
N HIS A 86 3.56 8.94 11.68
CA HIS A 86 2.95 8.81 13.00
C HIS A 86 2.94 10.14 13.75
N ARG A 87 2.11 10.20 14.79
CA ARG A 87 2.19 11.20 15.86
C ARG A 87 2.38 10.51 17.20
N ASP A 88 3.08 11.17 18.11
CA ASP A 88 3.08 10.73 19.50
C ASP A 88 1.93 11.34 20.33
N LYS A 89 1.88 10.99 21.62
CA LYS A 89 0.93 11.55 22.59
C LYS A 89 1.00 13.08 22.71
N GLN A 90 2.12 13.68 22.39
CA GLN A 90 2.35 15.13 22.42
C GLN A 90 2.06 15.79 21.07
N GLN A 91 1.53 15.03 20.10
CA GLN A 91 1.25 15.45 18.73
C GLN A 91 2.49 15.81 17.90
N ASN A 92 3.68 15.41 18.35
CA ASN A 92 4.91 15.58 17.58
C ASN A 92 4.86 14.73 16.31
N SER A 93 5.39 15.27 15.21
CA SER A 93 5.44 14.54 13.94
C SER A 93 6.60 13.57 13.93
N ILE A 94 6.31 12.31 13.63
CA ILE A 94 7.26 11.20 13.68
C ILE A 94 7.30 10.49 12.32
N TYR A 95 8.50 10.18 11.88
CA TYR A 95 8.73 9.26 10.78
C TYR A 95 9.31 7.96 11.32
N LEU A 96 8.54 6.88 11.21
CA LEU A 96 8.99 5.51 11.46
C LEU A 96 9.41 4.88 10.13
N THR A 97 10.68 4.50 10.00
CA THR A 97 11.22 3.85 8.80
C THR A 97 10.75 2.41 8.67
N SER A 98 10.96 1.78 7.51
CA SER A 98 10.71 0.36 7.28
C SER A 98 11.52 -0.57 8.21
N ASP A 99 12.73 -0.15 8.58
CA ASP A 99 13.57 -0.80 9.61
C ASP A 99 13.18 -0.43 11.05
N LYS A 100 12.00 0.19 11.23
CA LYS A 100 11.45 0.64 12.52
C LYS A 100 12.33 1.65 13.27
N VAL A 101 13.12 2.46 12.58
CA VAL A 101 13.89 3.55 13.18
C VAL A 101 13.02 4.79 13.31
N ILE A 102 13.00 5.40 14.50
CA ILE A 102 12.18 6.57 14.82
C ILE A 102 12.98 7.86 14.57
N TYR A 103 12.39 8.76 13.80
CA TYR A 103 12.84 10.13 13.58
C TYR A 103 11.79 11.14 14.06
N TYR A 104 12.21 12.20 14.76
CA TYR A 104 11.36 13.32 15.15
C TYR A 104 11.57 14.49 14.21
N TRP A 105 10.50 15.20 13.92
CA TRP A 105 10.60 16.48 13.23
C TRP A 105 10.99 17.60 14.20
N GLN A 106 12.13 18.24 13.96
CA GLN A 106 12.62 19.39 14.72
C GLN A 106 13.10 20.52 13.78
N GLY A 107 12.39 20.73 12.66
CA GLY A 107 12.87 21.53 11.52
C GLY A 107 13.65 20.71 10.50
N GLU A 108 14.14 19.54 10.92
CA GLU A 108 14.63 18.44 10.11
C GLU A 108 14.30 17.10 10.77
N TRP A 109 14.42 16.00 10.04
CA TRP A 109 14.27 14.65 10.58
C TRP A 109 15.48 14.27 11.43
N CYS A 110 15.34 14.37 12.75
CA CYS A 110 16.35 14.01 13.73
C CYS A 110 16.17 12.57 14.21
N LYS A 111 17.20 11.74 14.09
CA LYS A 111 17.17 10.36 14.60
C LYS A 111 16.99 10.36 16.12
N SER A 112 15.96 9.67 16.61
CA SER A 112 15.64 9.69 18.04
C SER A 112 16.64 8.90 18.89
N ALA A 113 16.91 9.40 20.10
CA ALA A 113 17.64 8.66 21.13
C ALA A 113 16.83 7.44 21.64
N ILE A 114 15.50 7.45 21.51
CA ILE A 114 14.64 6.36 22.00
C ILE A 114 14.90 5.04 21.28
N ASN A 115 15.47 5.07 20.07
CA ASN A 115 15.86 3.87 19.30
C ASN A 115 16.86 2.96 20.03
N LYS A 116 17.53 3.47 21.07
CA LYS A 116 18.47 2.71 21.91
C LYS A 116 18.01 2.58 23.37
N SER A 117 16.79 3.03 23.67
CA SER A 117 16.21 2.99 25.02
C SER A 117 15.54 1.64 25.28
N ASN A 118 15.50 1.24 26.55
CA ASN A 118 14.70 0.09 27.01
C ASN A 118 13.19 0.31 26.77
N ASP A 119 12.75 1.56 26.60
CA ASP A 119 11.35 1.92 26.36
C ASP A 119 10.93 1.84 24.89
N TYR A 120 11.85 1.54 23.97
CA TYR A 120 11.62 1.58 22.51
C TYR A 120 10.37 0.80 22.07
N GLU A 121 10.29 -0.48 22.47
CA GLU A 121 9.18 -1.36 22.07
C GLU A 121 7.84 -0.86 22.62
N ASN A 122 7.83 -0.44 23.90
CA ASN A 122 6.65 0.11 24.54
C ASN A 122 6.22 1.43 23.89
N TYR A 123 7.17 2.25 23.44
CA TYR A 123 6.88 3.51 22.78
C TYR A 123 6.22 3.30 21.41
N ILE A 124 6.74 2.38 20.59
CA ILE A 124 6.11 2.02 19.32
C ILE A 124 4.70 1.50 19.53
N ALA A 125 4.52 0.58 20.49
CA ALA A 125 3.23 -0.08 20.71
C ALA A 125 2.16 0.84 21.30
N ASN A 126 2.52 1.71 22.26
CA ASN A 126 1.55 2.39 23.11
C ASN A 126 1.60 3.92 23.03
N SER A 127 2.53 4.48 22.26
CA SER A 127 2.72 5.93 22.19
C SER A 127 2.71 6.52 20.79
N LEU A 128 2.72 5.69 19.73
CA LEU A 128 2.60 6.14 18.35
C LEU A 128 1.21 5.88 17.78
N THR A 129 0.60 6.93 17.24
CA THR A 129 -0.65 6.84 16.48
C THR A 129 -0.33 7.05 15.00
N PRO A 130 -0.66 6.10 14.11
CA PRO A 130 -0.47 6.28 12.68
C PRO A 130 -1.23 7.51 12.16
N ILE A 131 -0.57 8.31 11.34
CA ILE A 131 -1.24 9.35 10.57
C ILE A 131 -1.94 8.64 9.42
N ALA A 132 -3.27 8.77 9.35
CA ALA A 132 -4.03 8.38 8.19
C ALA A 132 -3.60 9.23 6.99
N LYS A 133 -2.57 8.79 6.26
CA LYS A 133 -2.35 9.28 4.91
C LYS A 133 -3.44 8.67 4.05
N PRO A 134 -4.14 9.45 3.20
CA PRO A 134 -4.84 8.85 2.07
C PRO A 134 -3.80 8.01 1.35
N GLN A 135 -3.97 6.69 1.31
CA GLN A 135 -3.13 5.86 0.46
C GLN A 135 -3.16 6.51 -0.92
N ALA A 136 -1.98 6.95 -1.39
CA ALA A 136 -1.85 7.35 -2.77
C ALA A 136 -2.32 6.13 -3.58
N PRO A 137 -3.45 6.23 -4.29
CA PRO A 137 -3.94 5.09 -5.05
C PRO A 137 -2.87 4.72 -6.06
N ALA A 138 -2.61 3.42 -6.17
CA ALA A 138 -1.59 2.89 -7.06
C ALA A 138 -1.76 3.52 -8.46
N LEU A 139 -0.75 4.29 -8.87
CA LEU A 139 -0.74 4.91 -10.17
C LEU A 139 -0.53 3.81 -11.21
N ILE A 140 -1.29 3.87 -12.30
CA ILE A 140 -1.14 2.99 -13.45
C ILE A 140 -0.48 3.77 -14.59
N SER A 141 0.25 3.06 -15.46
CA SER A 141 0.83 3.68 -16.65
C SER A 141 -0.28 4.20 -17.57
N GLY A 142 0.03 5.18 -18.42
CA GLY A 142 -0.94 5.63 -19.41
C GLY A 142 -1.35 4.53 -20.40
N ALA A 143 -0.46 3.59 -20.72
CA ALA A 143 -0.79 2.44 -21.55
C ALA A 143 -1.80 1.49 -20.87
N ASP A 144 -1.63 1.22 -19.58
CA ASP A 144 -2.53 0.36 -18.83
C ASP A 144 -3.86 1.07 -18.54
N ALA A 145 -3.85 2.38 -18.31
CA ALA A 145 -5.05 3.21 -18.25
C ALA A 145 -5.87 3.14 -19.54
N LEU A 146 -5.21 3.21 -20.70
CA LEU A 146 -5.88 3.09 -22.00
C LEU A 146 -6.49 1.70 -22.19
N ARG A 147 -5.75 0.63 -21.85
CA ARG A 147 -6.27 -0.75 -21.90
C ARG A 147 -7.47 -0.93 -20.97
N ALA A 148 -7.37 -0.47 -19.73
CA ALA A 148 -8.44 -0.53 -18.75
C ALA A 148 -9.73 0.13 -19.27
N LEU A 149 -9.62 1.31 -19.90
CA LEU A 149 -10.75 1.99 -20.52
C LEU A 149 -11.36 1.20 -21.69
N ILE A 150 -10.53 0.57 -22.54
CA ILE A 150 -11.00 -0.31 -23.63
C ILE A 150 -11.74 -1.53 -23.05
N ASP A 151 -11.21 -2.10 -21.97
CA ASP A 151 -11.80 -3.24 -21.26
C ASP A 151 -13.04 -2.87 -20.42
N GLY A 152 -13.47 -1.60 -20.45
CA GLY A 152 -14.68 -1.12 -19.77
C GLY A 152 -14.50 -0.78 -18.28
N HIS A 153 -13.27 -0.69 -17.78
CA HIS A 153 -12.98 -0.28 -16.41
C HIS A 153 -13.00 1.25 -16.27
N GLU A 154 -13.36 1.73 -15.07
CA GLU A 154 -13.33 3.16 -14.76
C GLU A 154 -11.92 3.61 -14.34
N VAL A 155 -11.41 4.63 -15.02
CA VAL A 155 -10.08 5.22 -14.77
C VAL A 155 -10.23 6.70 -14.46
N GLN A 156 -9.40 7.19 -13.54
CA GLN A 156 -9.28 8.62 -13.24
C GLN A 156 -7.91 9.14 -13.68
N GLY A 157 -7.91 10.38 -14.18
CA GLY A 157 -6.73 11.13 -14.58
C GLY A 157 -6.51 12.36 -13.71
N ARG A 158 -5.26 12.81 -13.61
CA ARG A 158 -4.91 14.08 -12.97
C ARG A 158 -3.67 14.68 -13.62
N LEU A 159 -3.65 16.00 -13.81
CA LEU A 159 -2.45 16.72 -14.22
C LEU A 159 -1.53 17.00 -13.02
N GLU A 160 -0.23 17.08 -13.25
CA GLU A 160 0.75 17.38 -12.20
C GLU A 160 0.47 18.66 -11.41
N ASN A 161 -0.12 19.66 -12.04
CA ASN A 161 -0.49 20.93 -11.43
C ASN A 161 -1.89 20.91 -10.78
N GLN A 162 -2.60 19.78 -10.79
CA GLN A 162 -3.94 19.64 -10.23
C GLN A 162 -3.92 18.72 -9.01
N VAL A 163 -4.77 19.04 -8.04
CA VAL A 163 -4.92 18.23 -6.82
C VAL A 163 -6.02 17.17 -6.99
N GLN A 164 -7.08 17.52 -7.70
CA GLN A 164 -8.27 16.67 -7.86
C GLN A 164 -8.11 15.65 -9.00
N TRP A 165 -8.68 14.47 -8.79
CA TRP A 165 -8.78 13.41 -9.78
C TRP A 165 -10.08 13.56 -10.56
N THR A 166 -10.01 13.37 -11.88
CA THR A 166 -11.15 13.50 -12.78
C THR A 166 -11.43 12.17 -13.44
N ASP A 167 -12.69 11.77 -13.50
CA ASP A 167 -13.12 10.59 -14.26
C ASP A 167 -12.81 10.80 -15.74
N ILE A 168 -12.19 9.80 -16.37
CA ILE A 168 -11.95 9.83 -17.80
C ILE A 168 -13.11 9.15 -18.50
N ASN A 169 -13.79 9.89 -19.38
CA ASN A 169 -14.85 9.35 -20.21
C ASN A 169 -14.41 9.28 -21.69
N PRO A 170 -14.00 8.10 -22.19
CA PRO A 170 -13.52 7.96 -23.57
C PRO A 170 -14.57 8.26 -24.64
N LYS A 171 -15.86 8.39 -24.28
CA LYS A 171 -16.95 8.74 -25.22
C LYS A 171 -17.17 10.24 -25.38
N SER A 172 -16.85 11.04 -24.37
CA SER A 172 -17.12 12.48 -24.36
C SER A 172 -15.87 13.34 -24.29
N ASP A 173 -14.79 12.80 -23.73
CA ASP A 173 -13.57 13.55 -23.53
C ASP A 173 -12.78 13.56 -24.83
N ASP A 174 -12.26 14.73 -25.21
CA ASP A 174 -11.27 14.88 -26.28
C ASP A 174 -9.89 14.38 -25.78
N THR A 175 -9.89 13.18 -25.21
CA THR A 175 -8.71 12.51 -24.68
C THR A 175 -7.90 11.98 -25.85
N LEU A 176 -6.89 12.76 -26.25
CA LEU A 176 -5.92 12.29 -27.22
C LEU A 176 -5.28 11.00 -26.70
N VAL A 177 -5.37 9.91 -27.46
CA VAL A 177 -4.63 8.65 -27.23
C VAL A 177 -3.15 8.94 -26.95
N LYS A 178 -2.60 9.96 -27.63
CA LYS A 178 -1.25 10.48 -27.41
C LYS A 178 -0.97 10.80 -25.93
N SER A 179 -1.92 11.38 -25.21
CA SER A 179 -1.74 11.77 -23.81
C SER A 179 -1.55 10.59 -22.87
N PHE A 180 -2.12 9.44 -23.19
CA PHE A 180 -1.87 8.18 -22.49
C PHE A 180 -0.51 7.61 -22.83
N LEU A 181 -0.15 7.58 -24.12
CA LEU A 181 1.13 7.03 -24.56
C LEU A 181 2.34 7.87 -24.12
N THR A 182 2.19 9.20 -24.04
CA THR A 182 3.25 10.11 -23.65
C THR A 182 3.17 10.55 -22.19
N GLU A 183 2.10 10.17 -21.48
CA GLU A 183 1.78 10.61 -20.11
C GLU A 183 1.87 12.12 -19.94
N LYS A 184 1.47 12.86 -20.99
CA LYS A 184 1.55 14.32 -21.08
C LYS A 184 0.37 14.88 -21.83
N ASN A 185 -0.17 16.00 -21.39
CA ASN A 185 -1.23 16.69 -22.11
C ASN A 185 -0.70 17.48 -23.33
N ARG A 186 -1.60 18.16 -24.06
CA ARG A 186 -1.27 18.94 -25.28
C ARG A 186 -0.18 20.01 -25.08
N ILE A 187 -0.03 20.53 -23.87
CA ILE A 187 0.94 21.56 -23.51
C ILE A 187 2.16 21.00 -22.75
N GLY A 188 2.30 19.68 -22.68
CA GLY A 188 3.47 19.00 -22.13
C GLY A 188 3.46 18.74 -20.63
N ILE A 189 2.37 19.05 -19.92
CA ILE A 189 2.22 18.78 -18.48
C ILE A 189 2.00 17.30 -18.25
N ARG A 190 2.68 16.72 -17.27
CA ARG A 190 2.59 15.30 -16.93
C ARG A 190 1.17 14.92 -16.45
N CYS A 191 0.69 13.78 -16.94
CA CYS A 191 -0.57 13.17 -16.56
C CYS A 191 -0.31 11.96 -15.66
N TYR A 192 -1.13 11.80 -14.63
CA TYR A 192 -1.16 10.64 -13.74
C TYR A 192 -2.50 9.92 -13.90
N PHE A 193 -2.48 8.59 -13.83
CA PHE A 193 -3.66 7.76 -13.99
C PHE A 193 -3.81 6.79 -12.82
N ARG A 194 -5.04 6.44 -12.47
CA ARG A 194 -5.36 5.40 -11.47
C ARG A 194 -6.68 4.73 -11.83
N PHE A 195 -6.90 3.51 -11.36
CA PHE A 195 -8.27 2.99 -11.30
C PHE A 195 -9.11 3.87 -10.39
N LYS A 196 -10.37 4.12 -10.79
CA LYS A 196 -11.32 4.79 -9.92
C LYS A 196 -11.47 3.94 -8.65
N PRO A 197 -11.24 4.50 -7.44
CA PRO A 197 -11.44 3.75 -6.22
C PRO A 197 -12.88 3.24 -6.16
N GLN A 198 -13.06 1.94 -6.29
CA GLN A 198 -14.37 1.33 -6.15
C GLN A 198 -14.65 1.16 -4.66
N THR A 199 -15.51 2.03 -4.13
CA THR A 199 -16.21 1.72 -2.88
C THR A 199 -17.31 0.73 -3.25
N ILE A 200 -17.06 -0.57 -3.10
CA ILE A 200 -18.13 -1.57 -3.24
C ILE A 200 -19.10 -1.35 -2.08
N LYS A 201 -20.28 -0.79 -2.37
CA LYS A 201 -21.40 -0.87 -1.44
C LYS A 201 -21.89 -2.31 -1.46
N VAL A 202 -21.61 -3.04 -0.39
CA VAL A 202 -22.17 -4.36 -0.16
C VAL A 202 -23.44 -4.19 0.65
N GLU A 203 -24.59 -4.44 0.03
CA GLU A 203 -25.86 -4.61 0.74
C GLU A 203 -26.04 -6.10 1.03
N LEU A 204 -25.98 -6.47 2.32
CA LEU A 204 -26.11 -7.85 2.78
C LEU A 204 -27.38 -8.00 3.61
N GLU A 205 -28.26 -8.90 3.18
CA GLU A 205 -29.37 -9.36 4.00
C GLU A 205 -28.88 -10.55 4.86
N LEU A 206 -28.40 -10.24 6.06
CA LEU A 206 -28.06 -11.24 7.07
C LEU A 206 -29.26 -11.50 7.99
N PRO A 207 -29.51 -12.76 8.38
CA PRO A 207 -30.43 -13.06 9.48
C PRO A 207 -30.00 -12.30 10.74
N LYS A 208 -31.00 -11.77 11.47
CA LYS A 208 -30.74 -10.99 12.68
C LYS A 208 -30.06 -11.87 13.74
N PRO A 209 -28.84 -11.54 14.18
CA PRO A 209 -28.19 -12.29 15.25
C PRO A 209 -28.93 -12.09 16.57
N PHE A 210 -28.70 -13.00 17.52
CA PHE A 210 -29.23 -12.90 18.88
C PHE A 210 -28.13 -13.08 19.92
N GLU A 211 -28.40 -12.65 21.15
CA GLU A 211 -27.53 -12.92 22.30
C GLU A 211 -27.98 -14.23 22.97
N PRO A 212 -27.20 -15.32 22.87
CA PRO A 212 -27.52 -16.59 23.51
C PRO A 212 -27.38 -16.50 25.04
N LYS A 213 -28.22 -17.26 25.76
CA LYS A 213 -28.17 -17.41 27.21
C LYS A 213 -27.58 -18.76 27.58
N VAL A 214 -27.11 -18.91 28.81
CA VAL A 214 -26.54 -20.18 29.30
C VAL A 214 -27.55 -21.31 29.11
N GLY A 215 -27.16 -22.35 28.38
CA GLY A 215 -28.00 -23.48 27.99
C GLY A 215 -28.67 -23.36 26.62
N ASP A 216 -28.60 -22.21 25.94
CA ASP A 216 -29.12 -22.07 24.58
C ASP A 216 -28.19 -22.77 23.57
N ILE A 217 -28.79 -23.47 22.60
CA ILE A 217 -28.07 -23.93 21.41
C ILE A 217 -28.00 -22.77 20.42
N TYR A 218 -26.82 -22.49 19.90
CA TYR A 218 -26.61 -21.45 18.90
C TYR A 218 -25.67 -21.92 17.80
N TRP A 219 -25.85 -21.33 16.62
CA TRP A 219 -25.03 -21.56 15.44
C TRP A 219 -24.13 -20.37 15.19
N PHE A 220 -22.91 -20.60 14.70
CA PHE A 220 -21.92 -19.54 14.45
C PHE A 220 -21.06 -19.86 13.23
N LEU A 221 -20.44 -18.82 12.66
CA LEU A 221 -19.51 -18.96 11.54
C LEU A 221 -18.20 -19.59 12.04
N SER A 222 -17.77 -20.66 11.39
CA SER A 222 -16.61 -21.45 11.84
C SER A 222 -15.62 -21.67 10.70
N PRO A 223 -14.32 -21.36 10.89
CA PRO A 223 -13.28 -21.66 9.92
C PRO A 223 -12.83 -23.13 9.97
N PHE A 224 -13.26 -23.89 10.98
CA PHE A 224 -12.76 -25.24 11.24
C PHE A 224 -13.45 -26.32 10.39
N TYR A 225 -14.57 -25.99 9.75
CA TYR A 225 -15.35 -26.93 8.94
C TYR A 225 -15.56 -26.40 7.52
N SER A 226 -15.58 -27.31 6.55
CA SER A 226 -15.82 -26.99 5.13
C SER A 226 -17.22 -26.40 4.88
N THR A 227 -18.17 -26.67 5.77
CA THR A 227 -19.50 -26.04 5.79
C THR A 227 -19.44 -24.54 6.03
N GLY A 228 -18.42 -24.04 6.73
CA GLY A 228 -18.24 -22.63 7.10
C GLY A 228 -19.00 -22.21 8.37
N TYR A 229 -19.61 -23.16 9.08
CA TYR A 229 -20.38 -22.92 10.29
C TYR A 229 -20.36 -24.14 11.23
N ASP A 230 -20.66 -23.91 12.51
CA ASP A 230 -20.84 -24.94 13.53
C ASP A 230 -21.87 -24.48 14.60
N HIS A 231 -22.11 -25.31 15.61
CA HIS A 231 -23.01 -25.03 16.72
C HIS A 231 -22.47 -25.58 18.05
N CYS A 232 -22.84 -24.93 19.15
CA CYS A 232 -22.64 -25.48 20.49
C CYS A 232 -23.71 -24.97 21.46
N THR A 233 -23.65 -25.45 22.69
CA THR A 233 -24.48 -24.93 23.79
C THR A 233 -23.71 -23.82 24.49
N PHE A 234 -24.34 -22.67 24.66
CA PHE A 234 -23.72 -21.52 25.29
C PHE A 234 -23.49 -21.78 26.79
N ALA A 235 -22.23 -21.69 27.22
CA ALA A 235 -21.79 -21.85 28.60
C ALA A 235 -21.29 -20.53 29.22
N ASN A 236 -21.22 -19.46 28.43
CA ASN A 236 -20.63 -18.16 28.76
C ASN A 236 -19.12 -18.25 29.10
N ASP A 237 -18.39 -19.11 28.40
CA ASP A 237 -16.95 -19.29 28.57
C ASP A 237 -16.13 -18.43 27.59
N SER A 238 -14.80 -18.62 27.59
CA SER A 238 -13.91 -17.91 26.65
C SER A 238 -14.13 -18.31 25.20
N SER A 239 -14.54 -19.54 24.94
CA SER A 239 -14.79 -20.06 23.59
C SER A 239 -16.05 -19.43 23.01
N ASP A 240 -17.10 -19.30 23.81
CA ASP A 240 -18.34 -18.62 23.42
C ASP A 240 -18.09 -17.17 22.98
N LYS A 241 -17.22 -16.45 23.68
CA LYS A 241 -16.83 -15.07 23.30
C LYS A 241 -16.18 -15.00 21.92
N LEU A 242 -15.44 -16.03 21.52
CA LEU A 242 -14.85 -16.13 20.19
C LEU A 242 -15.90 -16.50 19.14
N HIS A 243 -16.79 -17.44 19.47
CA HIS A 243 -17.82 -17.92 18.54
C HIS A 243 -18.84 -16.83 18.18
N VAL A 244 -19.28 -16.02 19.16
CA VAL A 244 -20.32 -15.00 18.91
C VAL A 244 -19.78 -13.71 18.30
N GLN A 245 -18.47 -13.59 18.04
CA GLN A 245 -17.82 -12.37 17.55
C GLN A 245 -18.42 -11.84 16.23
N TYR A 246 -18.94 -12.74 15.38
CA TYR A 246 -19.60 -12.41 14.11
C TYR A 246 -21.13 -12.62 14.14
N GLY A 247 -21.69 -12.80 15.33
CA GLY A 247 -23.10 -13.07 15.56
C GLY A 247 -23.40 -14.54 15.84
N ALA A 248 -24.39 -14.77 16.70
CA ALA A 248 -24.98 -16.08 16.95
C ALA A 248 -26.32 -16.18 16.22
N TYR A 249 -26.59 -17.33 15.63
CA TYR A 249 -27.79 -17.61 14.83
C TYR A 249 -28.66 -18.66 15.53
N ARG A 250 -29.98 -18.45 15.49
CA ARG A 250 -30.95 -19.30 16.21
C ARG A 250 -31.13 -20.67 15.56
N SER A 251 -30.78 -20.80 14.29
CA SER A 251 -31.00 -22.00 13.49
C SER A 251 -29.85 -22.26 12.52
N GLU A 252 -29.72 -23.51 12.08
CA GLU A 252 -28.78 -23.90 11.04
C GLU A 252 -29.05 -23.16 9.72
N ASP A 253 -30.33 -22.96 9.38
CA ASP A 253 -30.73 -22.27 8.15
C ASP A 253 -30.34 -20.80 8.14
N ASP A 254 -30.36 -20.13 9.31
CA ASP A 254 -29.91 -18.75 9.43
C ASP A 254 -28.40 -18.63 9.21
N VAL A 255 -27.60 -19.52 9.83
CA VAL A 255 -26.15 -19.48 9.61
C VAL A 255 -25.77 -19.89 8.18
N LYS A 256 -26.51 -20.82 7.56
CA LYS A 256 -26.34 -21.17 6.13
C LYS A 256 -26.54 -19.96 5.23
N LYS A 257 -27.60 -19.18 5.42
CA LYS A 257 -27.85 -17.94 4.66
C LYS A 257 -26.70 -16.94 4.84
N ALA A 258 -26.19 -16.80 6.06
CA ALA A 258 -25.04 -15.94 6.32
C ALA A 258 -23.79 -16.41 5.55
N VAL A 259 -23.46 -17.70 5.61
CA VAL A 259 -22.34 -18.29 4.86
C VAL A 259 -22.50 -18.13 3.35
N GLU A 260 -23.68 -18.33 2.80
CA GLU A 260 -23.95 -18.14 1.38
C GLU A 260 -23.71 -16.70 0.93
N GLN A 261 -24.16 -15.72 1.71
CA GLN A 261 -23.91 -14.30 1.42
C GLN A 261 -22.41 -13.97 1.46
N LEU A 262 -21.68 -14.50 2.46
CA LEU A 262 -20.22 -14.36 2.54
C LEU A 262 -19.52 -15.01 1.33
N ARG A 263 -19.99 -16.17 0.87
CA ARG A 263 -19.44 -16.87 -0.31
C ARG A 263 -19.69 -16.09 -1.60
N LYS A 264 -20.89 -15.52 -1.78
CA LYS A 264 -21.21 -14.65 -2.93
C LYS A 264 -20.27 -13.46 -3.01
N MET A 265 -19.95 -12.84 -1.86
CA MET A 265 -19.02 -11.70 -1.81
C MET A 265 -17.58 -12.06 -2.19
N ARG A 266 -17.12 -13.27 -1.86
CA ARG A 266 -15.75 -13.69 -2.18
C ARG A 266 -15.49 -13.85 -3.69
N GLY A 267 -16.55 -13.84 -4.51
CA GLY A 267 -16.49 -14.19 -5.91
C GLY A 267 -16.41 -15.72 -6.09
N THR A 268 -17.00 -16.20 -7.18
CA THR A 268 -16.94 -17.61 -7.59
C THR A 268 -15.51 -17.97 -8.01
N ASN A 269 -14.60 -18.14 -7.05
CA ASN A 269 -13.31 -18.75 -7.30
C ASN A 269 -13.55 -20.26 -7.53
N SER A 270 -13.84 -20.62 -8.79
CA SER A 270 -13.46 -21.90 -9.39
C SER A 270 -12.11 -21.76 -10.06
#